data_AF-A0AAJ5WMK7-F1
#
_entry.id   AF-A0AAJ5WMK7-F1
#
_cell.length_a   1.000
_cell.length_b   1.000
_cell.length_c   1.000
_cell.angle_alpha   90.00
_cell.angle_beta   90.00
_cell.angle_gamma   90.00
#
_symmetry.space_group_name_H-M   'P 1'
#
loop_
_entity.id
_entity.type
_entity.pdbx_description
1 polymer ?
#
loop_
_entity_poly.entity_id
_entity_poly.type
_entity_poly.pdbx_seq_one_letter_code
_entity_poly.pdbx_strand_id
1 'polypeptide(L)'
;MKKQSLFFSGLLLVATVQFFPGCHKLSELDDIFGRNDRDQQRCRITQISDSTELMPGHPATGVFSYNKQGNPVSVLFDNKARTQYLFWYDNRQRITDFFTAYIDENGVWNSNLSWRQYTYDAHNRVVRDSGWSFATVVDNVPQRNEQMLTASDYEYDAKGRIARWTHYVLANVNNPDTVSEVYTYNAQGNLTRIQNYEKDRLVFERTYGPYTNKPSIHSMHKVWMFLNRNYSVNSLYEAAEYTRFNLPTGYQLPSGTNQYSILPGFPINRSAITYQCK
;
A
#
# COMPACT_ATOMS: atom_id res chain seq x y z
N MET A 1 28.53 -78.93 14.64
CA MET A 1 28.93 -77.69 15.36
C MET A 1 28.66 -76.52 14.43
N LYS A 2 27.62 -75.70 14.68
CA LYS A 2 27.71 -74.30 15.21
C LYS A 2 28.82 -73.48 14.50
N LYS A 3 28.58 -72.36 13.81
CA LYS A 3 27.76 -71.18 14.17
C LYS A 3 27.26 -70.42 12.92
N GLN A 4 26.04 -69.88 13.04
CA GLN A 4 25.48 -68.79 12.22
C GLN A 4 26.15 -67.45 12.57
N SER A 5 26.24 -66.52 11.61
CA SER A 5 26.24 -65.08 11.90
C SER A 5 25.70 -64.28 10.71
N LEU A 6 24.50 -63.72 10.91
CA LEU A 6 23.90 -62.63 10.15
C LEU A 6 24.76 -61.36 10.26
N PHE A 7 24.79 -60.52 9.22
CA PHE A 7 24.88 -59.07 9.41
C PHE A 7 24.12 -58.29 8.32
N PHE A 8 22.94 -57.84 8.74
CA PHE A 8 22.25 -56.58 8.47
C PHE A 8 22.42 -55.86 7.12
N SER A 9 21.36 -55.97 6.32
CA SER A 9 20.86 -54.88 5.46
C SER A 9 20.53 -53.65 6.30
N GLY A 10 21.23 -52.54 6.06
CA GLY A 10 20.96 -51.22 6.64
C GLY A 10 20.55 -50.23 5.55
N LEU A 11 19.24 -50.17 5.29
CA LEU A 11 18.56 -49.22 4.42
C LEU A 11 18.74 -47.79 4.99
N LEU A 12 19.57 -46.94 4.39
CA LEU A 12 19.57 -45.50 4.68
C LEU A 12 18.88 -44.77 3.54
N LEU A 13 17.55 -44.91 3.47
CA LEU A 13 16.71 -44.07 2.64
C LEU A 13 16.62 -42.70 3.33
N VAL A 14 17.58 -41.82 3.03
CA VAL A 14 17.48 -40.41 3.43
C VAL A 14 16.33 -39.82 2.63
N ALA A 15 15.14 -39.85 3.23
CA ALA A 15 14.00 -39.08 2.80
C ALA A 15 14.38 -37.61 2.97
N THR A 16 14.98 -37.02 1.93
CA THR A 16 14.97 -35.57 1.74
C THR A 16 13.51 -35.18 1.57
N VAL A 17 12.83 -34.95 2.70
CA VAL A 17 11.61 -34.17 2.76
C VAL A 17 12.03 -32.80 2.24
N GLN A 18 11.86 -32.61 0.94
CA GLN A 18 11.81 -31.29 0.36
C GLN A 18 10.58 -30.63 0.98
N PHE A 19 10.79 -29.98 2.12
CA PHE A 19 9.98 -28.86 2.53
C PHE A 19 10.11 -27.85 1.40
N PHE A 20 9.30 -28.00 0.36
CA PHE A 20 8.91 -26.88 -0.45
C PHE A 20 8.11 -25.99 0.50
N PRO A 21 8.59 -24.80 0.90
CA PRO A 21 7.72 -23.79 1.48
C PRO A 21 6.76 -23.35 0.37
N GLY A 22 5.74 -24.18 0.12
CA GLY A 22 4.67 -23.92 -0.81
C GLY A 22 3.83 -22.77 -0.27
N CYS A 23 3.97 -21.60 -0.89
CA CYS A 23 2.94 -20.58 -1.03
C CYS A 23 2.11 -20.19 0.22
N HIS A 24 2.72 -19.97 1.38
CA HIS A 24 2.05 -19.28 2.51
C HIS A 24 2.06 -17.75 2.33
N LYS A 25 1.53 -17.23 1.21
CA LYS A 25 1.64 -15.80 0.86
C LYS A 25 0.39 -14.96 1.10
N LEU A 26 -0.72 -15.61 1.44
CA LEU A 26 -1.97 -14.94 1.80
C LEU A 26 -2.21 -14.92 3.32
N SER A 27 -1.47 -15.71 4.11
CA SER A 27 -1.70 -15.81 5.56
C SER A 27 -1.34 -14.54 6.32
N GLU A 28 -0.38 -13.72 5.86
CA GLU A 28 0.00 -12.49 6.57
C GLU A 28 -1.14 -11.45 6.60
N LEU A 29 -2.00 -11.39 5.57
CA LEU A 29 -3.19 -10.55 5.59
C LEU A 29 -4.30 -11.17 6.46
N ASP A 30 -4.45 -12.49 6.39
CA ASP A 30 -5.38 -13.22 7.26
C ASP A 30 -5.00 -13.04 8.74
N ASP A 31 -3.71 -12.95 9.06
CA ASP A 31 -3.19 -12.72 10.42
C ASP A 31 -3.48 -11.29 10.92
N ILE A 32 -3.38 -10.28 10.05
CA ILE A 32 -3.68 -8.88 10.41
C ILE A 32 -5.19 -8.66 10.60
N PHE A 33 -6.03 -9.27 9.75
CA PHE A 33 -7.47 -8.98 9.74
C PHE A 33 -8.33 -10.03 10.43
N GLY A 34 -7.83 -11.23 10.71
CA GLY A 34 -8.56 -12.30 11.38
C GLY A 34 -9.88 -12.68 10.70
N ARG A 35 -10.10 -12.27 9.44
CA ARG A 35 -11.36 -12.47 8.71
C ARG A 35 -11.17 -13.53 7.64
N ASN A 36 -12.16 -14.42 7.53
CA ASN A 36 -12.38 -15.33 6.41
C ASN A 36 -12.80 -14.57 5.12
N ASP A 37 -12.27 -13.36 4.87
CA ASP A 37 -12.61 -12.51 3.72
C ASP A 37 -11.89 -12.97 2.44
N ARG A 38 -11.87 -14.29 2.22
CA ARG A 38 -11.37 -14.93 0.99
C ARG A 38 -12.06 -14.38 -0.25
N ASP A 39 -13.27 -13.84 -0.13
CA ASP A 39 -14.03 -13.26 -1.24
C ASP A 39 -13.54 -11.87 -1.63
N GLN A 40 -13.09 -11.03 -0.68
CA GLN A 40 -12.47 -9.74 -1.01
C GLN A 40 -11.10 -9.92 -1.67
N GLN A 41 -10.37 -10.96 -1.26
CA GLN A 41 -9.09 -11.34 -1.88
C GLN A 41 -9.24 -11.83 -3.33
N ARG A 42 -10.46 -12.11 -3.81
CA ARG A 42 -10.72 -12.53 -5.20
C ARG A 42 -10.95 -11.37 -6.15
N CYS A 43 -11.19 -10.18 -5.62
CA CYS A 43 -11.43 -8.99 -6.41
C CYS A 43 -10.20 -8.08 -6.44
N ARG A 44 -9.96 -7.45 -7.58
CA ARG A 44 -8.97 -6.39 -7.74
C ARG A 44 -9.60 -5.20 -8.45
N ILE A 45 -9.16 -4.00 -8.10
CA ILE A 45 -9.57 -2.77 -8.80
C ILE A 45 -8.95 -2.81 -10.19
N THR A 46 -9.72 -2.61 -11.25
CA THR A 46 -9.16 -2.51 -12.60
C THR A 46 -9.15 -1.09 -13.10
N GLN A 47 -10.04 -0.26 -12.58
CA GLN A 47 -10.21 1.12 -13.02
C GLN A 47 -10.73 1.99 -11.88
N ILE A 48 -10.26 3.22 -11.82
CA ILE A 48 -10.87 4.29 -11.06
C ILE A 48 -11.03 5.50 -11.97
N SER A 49 -12.23 6.07 -12.04
CA SER A 49 -12.46 7.32 -12.75
C SER A 49 -12.80 8.42 -11.76
N ASP A 50 -12.16 9.56 -11.94
CA ASP A 50 -12.42 10.79 -11.21
C ASP A 50 -13.38 11.67 -12.00
N SER A 51 -14.54 12.01 -11.42
CA SER A 51 -15.42 13.06 -11.94
C SER A 51 -15.33 14.37 -11.14
N THR A 52 -14.38 14.47 -10.20
CA THR A 52 -14.28 15.62 -9.29
C THR A 52 -13.78 16.88 -9.96
N GLU A 53 -14.19 17.97 -9.33
CA GLU A 53 -13.83 19.36 -9.60
C GLU A 53 -12.37 19.72 -9.28
N LEU A 54 -11.47 18.78 -8.96
CA LEU A 54 -10.06 19.15 -8.73
C LEU A 54 -9.45 19.82 -9.97
N MET A 55 -9.92 19.40 -11.15
CA MET A 55 -9.76 20.11 -12.41
C MET A 55 -11.08 20.03 -13.17
N PRO A 56 -12.02 20.97 -12.97
CA PRO A 56 -13.31 20.94 -13.64
C PRO A 56 -13.11 20.84 -15.16
N GLY A 57 -13.78 19.87 -15.80
CA GLY A 57 -13.64 19.62 -17.24
C GLY A 57 -12.54 18.63 -17.64
N HIS A 58 -11.80 18.05 -16.68
CA HIS A 58 -10.76 17.05 -16.96
C HIS A 58 -11.00 15.75 -16.20
N PRO A 59 -12.05 14.99 -16.56
CA PRO A 59 -12.21 13.64 -16.03
C PRO A 59 -10.96 12.83 -16.37
N ALA A 60 -10.57 11.97 -15.44
CA ALA A 60 -9.41 11.11 -15.63
C ALA A 60 -9.74 9.70 -15.19
N THR A 61 -9.36 8.74 -16.02
CA THR A 61 -9.49 7.31 -15.78
C THR A 61 -8.12 6.72 -15.51
N GLY A 62 -7.90 6.26 -14.28
CA GLY A 62 -6.75 5.47 -13.88
C GLY A 62 -7.01 3.99 -14.12
N VAL A 63 -6.14 3.34 -14.91
CA VAL A 63 -6.16 1.90 -15.17
C VAL A 63 -5.11 1.20 -14.32
N PHE A 64 -5.54 0.20 -13.56
CA PHE A 64 -4.68 -0.59 -12.69
C PHE A 64 -4.15 -1.81 -13.44
N SER A 65 -2.84 -2.00 -13.39
CA SER A 65 -2.20 -3.23 -13.88
C SER A 65 -1.60 -4.02 -12.73
N TYR A 66 -1.53 -5.34 -12.90
CA TYR A 66 -1.07 -6.27 -11.86
C TYR A 66 -0.09 -7.29 -12.43
N ASN A 67 0.87 -7.72 -11.61
CA ASN A 67 1.72 -8.85 -11.94
C ASN A 67 0.98 -10.20 -11.80
N LYS A 68 1.65 -11.30 -12.14
CA LYS A 68 1.08 -12.67 -12.08
C LYS A 68 0.65 -13.08 -10.66
N GLN A 69 1.26 -12.49 -9.64
CA GLN A 69 0.98 -12.74 -8.23
C GLN A 69 -0.17 -11.86 -7.70
N GLY A 70 -0.73 -10.98 -8.53
CA GLY A 70 -1.84 -10.11 -8.14
C GLY A 70 -1.41 -8.84 -7.41
N ASN A 71 -0.11 -8.51 -7.37
CA ASN A 71 0.35 -7.23 -6.82
C ASN A 71 0.20 -6.12 -7.88
N PRO A 72 -0.25 -4.91 -7.52
CA PRO A 72 -0.38 -3.80 -8.45
C PRO A 72 1.00 -3.37 -8.94
N VAL A 73 1.21 -3.20 -10.24
CA VAL A 73 2.48 -2.74 -10.83
C VAL A 73 2.39 -1.32 -11.37
N SER A 74 1.19 -0.87 -11.73
CA SER A 74 0.96 0.52 -12.14
C SER A 74 -0.49 0.95 -11.93
N VAL A 75 -0.68 2.26 -11.78
CA VAL A 75 -1.95 2.96 -12.05
C VAL A 75 -1.65 4.07 -13.02
N LEU A 76 -2.15 3.93 -14.25
CA LEU A 76 -1.91 4.89 -15.32
C LEU A 76 -3.19 5.63 -15.67
N PHE A 77 -3.16 6.96 -15.56
CA PHE A 77 -4.27 7.84 -15.93
C PHE A 77 -4.18 8.23 -17.39
N ASP A 78 -5.30 8.16 -18.10
CA ASP A 78 -5.47 8.64 -19.47
C ASP A 78 -5.09 10.12 -19.63
N ASN A 79 -5.42 10.95 -18.65
CA ASN A 79 -4.95 12.31 -18.52
C ASN A 79 -3.53 12.31 -17.94
N LYS A 80 -2.54 12.52 -18.81
CA LYS A 80 -1.13 12.48 -18.41
C LYS A 80 -0.69 13.61 -17.47
N ALA A 81 -1.49 14.69 -17.36
CA ALA A 81 -1.31 15.73 -16.35
C ALA A 81 -1.72 15.27 -14.94
N ARG A 82 -2.25 14.05 -14.78
CA ARG A 82 -2.43 13.40 -13.48
C ARG A 82 -1.19 12.61 -13.09
N THR A 83 -0.99 12.50 -11.78
CA THR A 83 0.04 11.65 -11.20
C THR A 83 -0.18 10.20 -11.61
N GLN A 84 0.86 9.60 -12.15
CA GLN A 84 0.96 8.19 -12.50
C GLN A 84 1.65 7.46 -11.35
N TYR A 85 1.27 6.23 -11.09
CA TYR A 85 1.76 5.45 -9.95
C TYR A 85 2.42 4.16 -10.44
N LEU A 86 3.62 3.86 -9.96
CA LEU A 86 4.36 2.66 -10.36
C LEU A 86 4.96 1.97 -9.15
N PHE A 87 4.92 0.64 -9.15
CA PHE A 87 5.31 -0.19 -8.02
C PHE A 87 6.25 -1.29 -8.46
N TRP A 88 7.41 -1.39 -7.82
CA TRP A 88 8.39 -2.44 -8.06
C TRP A 88 8.45 -3.39 -6.89
N TYR A 89 8.87 -4.63 -7.18
CA TYR A 89 8.87 -5.71 -6.21
C TYR A 89 10.15 -6.53 -6.31
N ASP A 90 10.59 -7.04 -5.17
CA ASP A 90 11.65 -8.05 -5.12
C ASP A 90 11.14 -9.46 -5.49
N ASN A 91 12.05 -10.43 -5.50
CA ASN A 91 11.73 -11.84 -5.72
C ASN A 91 10.79 -12.42 -4.63
N ARG A 92 10.77 -11.82 -3.43
CA ARG A 92 9.83 -12.14 -2.35
C ARG A 92 8.48 -11.45 -2.52
N GLN A 93 8.26 -10.68 -3.59
CA GLN A 93 7.05 -9.91 -3.86
C GLN A 93 6.72 -8.91 -2.75
N ARG A 94 7.76 -8.30 -2.20
CA ARG A 94 7.67 -7.15 -1.29
C ARG A 94 7.90 -5.89 -2.14
N ILE A 95 7.16 -4.83 -1.87
CA ILE A 95 7.31 -3.57 -2.61
C ILE A 95 8.67 -2.93 -2.30
N THR A 96 9.56 -2.84 -3.27
CA THR A 96 10.89 -2.24 -3.04
C THR A 96 10.89 -0.76 -3.34
N ASP A 97 10.12 -0.35 -4.35
CA ASP A 97 10.10 1.02 -4.84
C ASP A 97 8.68 1.43 -5.20
N PHE A 98 8.38 2.69 -4.92
CA PHE A 98 7.15 3.36 -5.30
C PHE A 98 7.48 4.69 -5.97
N PHE A 99 6.97 4.86 -7.18
CA PHE A 99 7.17 6.07 -7.96
C PHE A 99 5.84 6.78 -8.18
N THR A 100 5.87 8.10 -8.06
CA THR A 100 4.82 8.98 -8.55
C THR A 100 5.42 9.97 -9.52
N ALA A 101 4.85 10.11 -10.71
CA ALA A 101 5.36 11.06 -11.69
C ALA A 101 4.23 11.59 -12.58
N TYR A 102 4.49 12.71 -13.24
CA TYR A 102 3.70 13.11 -14.37
C TYR A 102 4.43 12.69 -15.64
N ILE A 103 3.65 12.25 -16.62
CA ILE A 103 4.16 11.88 -17.92
C ILE A 103 3.72 12.98 -18.89
N ASP A 104 4.60 13.46 -19.74
CA ASP A 104 4.23 14.45 -20.75
C ASP A 104 3.49 13.79 -21.94
N GLU A 105 3.03 14.63 -22.87
CA GLU A 105 2.34 14.17 -24.08
C GLU A 105 3.17 13.18 -24.92
N ASN A 106 4.50 13.22 -24.83
CA ASN A 106 5.42 12.33 -25.55
C ASN A 106 5.74 11.03 -24.79
N GLY A 107 5.20 10.86 -23.58
CA GLY A 107 5.50 9.68 -22.77
C GLY A 107 6.78 9.82 -21.96
N VAL A 108 7.37 11.02 -21.91
CA VAL A 108 8.59 11.30 -21.16
C VAL A 108 8.22 11.68 -19.72
N TRP A 109 8.99 11.15 -18.79
CA TRP A 109 8.83 11.44 -17.38
C TRP A 109 9.33 12.85 -17.06
N ASN A 110 8.49 13.65 -16.43
CA ASN A 110 8.90 15.01 -16.08
C ASN A 110 9.68 15.06 -14.75
N SER A 111 10.24 16.24 -14.46
CA SER A 111 11.06 16.50 -13.28
C SER A 111 10.29 16.50 -11.95
N ASN A 112 8.99 16.21 -11.92
CA ASN A 112 8.19 16.14 -10.68
C ASN A 112 8.03 14.69 -10.19
N LEU A 113 9.03 13.85 -10.49
CA LEU A 113 9.10 12.48 -10.01
C LEU A 113 9.37 12.47 -8.50
N SER A 114 8.52 11.78 -7.75
CA SER A 114 8.83 11.32 -6.39
C SER A 114 9.10 9.82 -6.43
N TRP A 115 10.19 9.41 -5.78
CA TRP A 115 10.60 8.03 -5.65
C TRP A 115 10.76 7.71 -4.18
N ARG A 116 10.13 6.62 -3.72
CA ARG A 116 10.39 6.03 -2.41
C ARG A 116 10.97 4.64 -2.55
N GLN A 117 12.00 4.34 -1.77
CA GLN A 117 12.61 3.03 -1.64
C GLN A 117 12.39 2.50 -0.23
N TYR A 118 11.95 1.25 -0.11
CA TYR A 118 11.54 0.64 1.15
C TYR A 118 12.54 -0.38 1.68
N THR A 119 12.72 -0.38 2.99
CA THR A 119 13.56 -1.32 3.73
C THR A 119 12.71 -2.13 4.71
N TYR A 120 13.15 -3.36 4.99
CA TYR A 120 12.33 -4.37 5.66
C TYR A 120 13.00 -4.94 6.90
N ASP A 121 12.19 -5.26 7.91
CA ASP A 121 12.64 -6.05 9.06
C ASP A 121 12.58 -7.57 8.81
N ALA A 122 12.97 -8.35 9.83
CA ALA A 122 12.92 -9.81 9.82
C ALA A 122 11.49 -10.38 9.70
N HIS A 123 10.46 -9.58 10.01
CA HIS A 123 9.04 -9.94 9.89
C HIS A 123 8.46 -9.51 8.53
N ASN A 124 9.31 -9.12 7.57
CA ASN A 124 8.89 -8.61 6.25
C ASN A 124 7.98 -7.38 6.29
N ARG A 125 8.09 -6.55 7.33
CA ARG A 125 7.39 -5.26 7.42
C ARG A 125 8.28 -4.13 6.96
N VAL A 126 7.71 -3.10 6.33
CA VAL A 126 8.45 -1.90 5.92
C VAL A 126 8.77 -1.09 7.17
N VAL A 127 10.03 -1.03 7.59
CA VAL A 127 10.41 -0.29 8.81
C VAL A 127 10.93 1.10 8.53
N ARG A 128 11.47 1.32 7.32
CA ARG A 128 11.94 2.62 6.87
C ARG A 128 11.78 2.79 5.37
N ASP A 129 11.51 4.01 4.94
CA ASP A 129 11.67 4.45 3.56
C ASP A 129 12.75 5.53 3.41
N SER A 130 13.28 5.64 2.21
CA SER A 130 14.04 6.80 1.73
C SER A 130 13.32 7.37 0.52
N GLY A 131 13.08 8.68 0.51
CA GLY A 131 12.30 9.36 -0.50
C GLY A 131 13.11 10.44 -1.20
N TRP A 132 13.08 10.49 -2.52
CA TRP A 132 13.64 11.57 -3.34
C TRP A 132 12.51 12.30 -4.05
N SER A 133 12.53 13.62 -4.01
CA SER A 133 11.62 14.47 -4.79
C SER A 133 12.38 15.17 -5.90
N PHE A 134 11.67 15.48 -6.99
CA PHE A 134 12.26 16.09 -8.18
C PHE A 134 13.45 15.31 -8.76
N ALA A 135 13.33 13.99 -8.76
CA ALA A 135 14.30 13.13 -9.41
C ALA A 135 14.29 13.37 -10.93
N THR A 136 15.46 13.44 -11.54
CA THR A 136 15.60 13.54 -13.00
C THR A 136 15.54 12.14 -13.62
N VAL A 137 15.20 12.05 -14.90
CA VAL A 137 15.24 10.79 -15.63
C VAL A 137 16.30 10.92 -16.72
N VAL A 138 17.31 10.05 -16.67
CA VAL A 138 18.39 9.97 -17.65
C VAL A 138 18.32 8.58 -18.27
N ASP A 139 18.18 8.51 -19.60
CA ASP A 139 18.03 7.25 -20.32
C ASP A 139 16.93 6.33 -19.77
N ASN A 140 15.78 6.91 -19.41
CA ASN A 140 14.65 6.23 -18.76
C ASN A 140 14.95 5.63 -17.37
N VAL A 141 16.05 6.03 -16.74
CA VAL A 141 16.41 5.64 -15.38
C VAL A 141 16.23 6.83 -14.43
N PRO A 142 15.34 6.74 -13.42
CA PRO A 142 15.24 7.75 -12.37
C PRO A 142 16.58 7.91 -11.63
N GLN A 143 17.03 9.15 -11.53
CA GLN A 143 18.22 9.55 -10.79
C GLN A 143 17.83 10.15 -9.45
N ARG A 144 18.54 9.78 -8.40
CA ARG A 144 18.30 10.30 -7.05
C ARG A 144 18.65 11.78 -6.98
N ASN A 145 17.75 12.59 -6.44
CA ASN A 145 18.04 13.98 -6.08
C ASN A 145 18.39 14.05 -4.60
N GLU A 146 19.68 13.90 -4.27
CA GLU A 146 20.14 13.85 -2.88
C GLU A 146 19.91 15.16 -2.10
N GLN A 147 19.65 16.28 -2.78
CA GLN A 147 19.28 17.55 -2.13
C GLN A 147 17.85 17.54 -1.58
N MET A 148 16.99 16.68 -2.13
CA MET A 148 15.58 16.52 -1.77
C MET A 148 15.32 15.15 -1.15
N LEU A 149 16.31 14.68 -0.38
CA LEU A 149 16.24 13.43 0.34
C LEU A 149 15.35 13.59 1.59
N THR A 150 14.47 12.63 1.76
CA THR A 150 13.66 12.42 2.94
C THR A 150 13.82 10.99 3.41
N ALA A 151 13.50 10.74 4.68
CA ALA A 151 13.36 9.39 5.19
C ALA A 151 12.07 9.30 6.00
N SER A 152 11.56 8.09 6.15
CA SER A 152 10.46 7.86 7.08
C SER A 152 10.64 6.57 7.85
N ASP A 153 10.32 6.57 9.12
CA ASP A 153 10.27 5.39 9.98
C ASP A 153 8.83 4.97 10.25
N TYR A 154 8.63 3.66 10.39
CA TYR A 154 7.33 3.06 10.65
C TYR A 154 7.39 2.16 11.89
N GLU A 155 6.52 2.46 12.84
CA GLU A 155 6.29 1.59 14.01
C GLU A 155 4.92 0.95 13.90
N TYR A 156 4.82 -0.27 14.42
CA TYR A 156 3.65 -1.12 14.27
C TYR A 156 3.05 -1.48 15.63
N ASP A 157 1.73 -1.62 15.67
CA ASP A 157 1.05 -2.19 16.83
C ASP A 157 1.16 -3.72 16.88
N ALA A 158 0.62 -4.32 17.94
CA ALA A 158 0.63 -5.77 18.14
C ALA A 158 -0.12 -6.56 17.05
N LYS A 159 -0.96 -5.90 16.22
CA LYS A 159 -1.67 -6.52 15.09
C LYS A 159 -0.94 -6.28 13.76
N GLY A 160 0.26 -5.70 13.76
CA GLY A 160 1.03 -5.43 12.55
C GLY A 160 0.50 -4.26 11.71
N ARG A 161 -0.31 -3.37 12.29
CA ARG A 161 -0.78 -2.13 11.63
C ARG A 161 0.16 -0.99 11.97
N ILE A 162 0.34 -0.04 11.05
CA ILE A 162 1.15 1.15 11.33
C ILE A 162 0.49 1.93 12.47
N ALA A 163 1.24 2.09 13.57
CA ALA A 163 0.84 2.82 14.78
C ALA A 163 1.52 4.20 14.85
N ARG A 164 2.71 4.33 14.26
CA ARG A 164 3.41 5.61 14.11
C ARG A 164 4.15 5.67 12.77
N TRP A 165 4.14 6.85 12.17
CA TRP A 165 4.97 7.22 11.04
C TRP A 165 5.76 8.47 11.43
N THR A 166 7.07 8.44 11.30
CA THR A 166 7.93 9.60 11.57
C THR A 166 8.64 9.98 10.28
N HIS A 167 8.49 11.21 9.83
CA HIS A 167 9.07 11.73 8.61
C HIS A 167 10.20 12.70 8.91
N TYR A 168 11.29 12.56 8.16
CA TYR A 168 12.50 13.36 8.29
C TYR A 168 12.80 14.06 6.96
N VAL A 169 12.92 15.39 7.00
CA VAL A 169 13.46 16.17 5.89
C VAL A 169 14.98 16.28 6.07
N LEU A 170 15.74 15.58 5.23
CA LEU A 170 17.19 15.42 5.40
C LEU A 170 18.03 16.48 4.67
N ALA A 171 17.39 17.51 4.10
CA ALA A 171 18.06 18.64 3.46
C ALA A 171 19.00 19.41 4.42
N ASN A 172 18.71 19.39 5.73
CA ASN A 172 19.60 19.87 6.77
C ASN A 172 19.97 18.75 7.74
N VAL A 173 21.03 18.01 7.43
CA VAL A 173 21.50 16.86 8.21
C VAL A 173 21.79 17.16 9.68
N ASN A 174 22.08 18.42 10.02
CA ASN A 174 22.42 18.80 11.40
C ASN A 174 21.18 19.08 12.27
N ASN A 175 20.02 19.32 11.65
CA ASN A 175 18.77 19.58 12.35
C ASN A 175 17.60 19.21 11.43
N PRO A 176 17.34 17.91 11.22
CA PRO A 176 16.29 17.49 10.32
C PRO A 176 14.93 17.89 10.88
N ASP A 177 14.11 18.56 10.06
CA ASP A 177 12.73 18.79 10.42
C ASP A 177 12.02 17.44 10.52
N THR A 178 11.33 17.25 11.65
CA THR A 178 10.69 15.98 12.00
C THR A 178 9.21 16.23 12.26
N VAL A 179 8.39 15.49 11.51
CA VAL A 179 6.94 15.42 11.70
C VAL A 179 6.59 13.96 12.00
N SER A 180 5.72 13.69 12.95
CA SER A 180 5.22 12.33 13.18
C SER A 180 3.70 12.28 13.22
N GLU A 181 3.14 11.17 12.73
CA GLU A 181 1.73 10.85 12.84
C GLU A 181 1.57 9.60 13.72
N VAL A 182 0.65 9.65 14.69
CA VAL A 182 0.24 8.51 15.51
C VAL A 182 -1.15 8.07 15.09
N TYR A 183 -1.31 6.78 14.79
CA TYR A 183 -2.52 6.16 14.29
C TYR A 183 -3.16 5.31 15.39
N THR A 184 -4.38 5.65 15.80
CA THR A 184 -5.15 4.88 16.79
C THR A 184 -6.26 4.10 16.09
N TYR A 185 -6.42 2.83 16.45
CA TYR A 185 -7.50 1.98 15.93
C TYR A 185 -8.40 1.47 17.04
N ASN A 186 -9.69 1.27 16.75
CA ASN A 186 -10.62 0.66 17.68
C ASN A 186 -10.52 -0.87 17.71
N ALA A 187 -11.32 -1.49 18.59
CA ALA A 187 -11.39 -2.94 18.76
C ALA A 187 -11.84 -3.67 17.48
N GLN A 188 -12.71 -3.05 16.68
CA GLN A 188 -13.18 -3.57 15.40
C GLN A 188 -12.13 -3.50 14.28
N GLY A 189 -10.99 -2.85 14.53
CA GLY A 189 -9.92 -2.74 13.55
C GLY A 189 -9.98 -1.51 12.66
N ASN A 190 -10.88 -0.54 12.93
CA ASN A 190 -10.97 0.71 12.17
C ASN A 190 -10.05 1.78 12.76
N LEU A 191 -9.42 2.58 11.90
CA LEU A 191 -8.64 3.76 12.30
C LEU A 191 -9.59 4.81 12.87
N THR A 192 -9.46 5.19 14.14
CA THR A 192 -10.35 6.18 14.76
C THR A 192 -9.71 7.54 14.93
N ARG A 193 -8.38 7.63 14.89
CA ARG A 193 -7.68 8.88 15.13
C ARG A 193 -6.31 8.93 14.47
N ILE A 194 -5.96 10.09 13.92
CA ILE A 194 -4.59 10.47 13.56
C ILE A 194 -4.21 11.72 14.35
N GLN A 195 -3.05 11.68 15.00
CA GLN A 195 -2.47 12.81 15.73
C GLN A 195 -1.13 13.18 15.08
N ASN A 196 -0.98 14.44 14.67
CA ASN A 196 0.24 14.97 14.06
C ASN A 196 1.04 15.72 15.11
N TYR A 197 2.34 15.44 15.17
CA TYR A 197 3.27 16.07 16.09
C TYR A 197 4.43 16.73 15.34
N GLU A 198 4.80 17.92 15.77
CA GLU A 198 6.03 18.62 15.37
C GLU A 198 6.89 18.79 16.61
N LYS A 199 8.11 18.23 16.60
CA LYS A 199 9.02 18.27 17.78
C LYS A 199 8.30 17.86 19.08
N ASP A 200 7.61 16.73 19.03
CA ASP A 200 6.82 16.13 20.12
C ASP A 200 5.62 16.95 20.62
N ARG A 201 5.30 18.09 19.99
CA ARG A 201 4.09 18.86 20.29
C ARG A 201 2.96 18.45 19.35
N LEU A 202 1.81 18.07 19.91
CA LEU A 202 0.58 17.85 19.13
C LEU A 202 0.19 19.15 18.42
N VAL A 203 0.16 19.14 17.08
CA VAL A 203 -0.22 20.29 16.25
C VAL A 203 -1.60 20.14 15.64
N PHE A 204 -2.00 18.90 15.34
CA PHE A 204 -3.27 18.62 14.70
C PHE A 204 -3.78 17.24 15.09
N GLU A 205 -5.09 17.12 15.31
CA GLU A 205 -5.77 15.86 15.56
C GLU A 205 -6.96 15.74 14.62
N ARG A 206 -7.17 14.52 14.12
CA ARG A 206 -8.35 14.16 13.34
C ARG A 206 -8.93 12.86 13.86
N THR A 207 -10.24 12.86 14.06
CA THR A 207 -11.01 11.68 14.43
C THR A 207 -11.81 11.17 13.23
N TYR A 208 -12.06 9.86 13.22
CA TYR A 208 -12.77 9.17 12.15
C TYR A 208 -13.93 8.36 12.73
N GLY A 209 -15.02 8.33 11.98
CA GLY A 209 -16.22 7.58 12.29
C GLY A 209 -17.49 8.43 12.20
N PRO A 210 -18.69 7.82 12.35
CA PRO A 210 -18.89 6.37 12.50
C PRO A 210 -18.49 5.60 11.23
N TYR A 211 -18.14 4.33 11.39
CA TYR A 211 -17.81 3.44 10.29
C TYR A 211 -19.04 2.65 9.86
N THR A 212 -19.12 2.32 8.57
CA THR A 212 -20.12 1.41 8.02
C THR A 212 -19.83 -0.04 8.45
N ASN A 213 -20.69 -0.97 8.07
CA ASN A 213 -20.41 -2.42 8.16
C ASN A 213 -19.88 -3.01 6.85
N LYS A 214 -19.57 -2.15 5.86
CA LYS A 214 -19.09 -2.56 4.54
C LYS A 214 -17.56 -2.59 4.52
N PRO A 215 -16.93 -3.47 3.74
CA PRO A 215 -15.48 -3.55 3.63
C PRO A 215 -14.83 -2.22 3.23
N SER A 216 -13.65 -1.93 3.77
CA SER A 216 -12.85 -0.79 3.32
C SER A 216 -12.27 -1.04 1.94
N ILE A 217 -12.20 -0.02 1.09
CA ILE A 217 -11.46 -0.14 -0.18
C ILE A 217 -9.96 -0.36 0.07
N HIS A 218 -9.43 0.17 1.17
CA HIS A 218 -8.04 -0.07 1.58
C HIS A 218 -7.81 -1.53 1.92
N SER A 219 -8.83 -2.24 2.42
CA SER A 219 -8.66 -3.64 2.85
C SER A 219 -8.43 -4.62 1.70
N MET A 220 -8.62 -4.16 0.46
CA MET A 220 -8.49 -5.01 -0.73
C MET A 220 -7.05 -5.40 -1.08
N HIS A 221 -6.04 -4.65 -0.64
CA HIS A 221 -4.64 -5.00 -0.89
C HIS A 221 -3.70 -4.34 0.12
N LYS A 222 -2.67 -5.08 0.57
CA LYS A 222 -1.67 -4.58 1.54
C LYS A 222 -0.95 -3.30 1.10
N VAL A 223 -0.74 -3.14 -0.22
CA VAL A 223 -0.13 -1.92 -0.79
C VAL A 223 -1.04 -0.71 -0.56
N TRP A 224 -2.36 -0.86 -0.70
CA TRP A 224 -3.30 0.24 -0.46
C TRP A 224 -3.36 0.62 1.02
N MET A 225 -3.35 -0.37 1.91
CA MET A 225 -3.27 -0.13 3.35
C MET A 225 -2.00 0.62 3.72
N PHE A 226 -0.85 0.16 3.19
CA PHE A 226 0.46 0.73 3.50
C PHE A 226 0.58 2.17 2.99
N LEU A 227 0.28 2.43 1.71
CA LEU A 227 0.43 3.77 1.12
C LEU A 227 -0.46 4.83 1.78
N ASN A 228 -1.67 4.44 2.20
CA ASN A 228 -2.60 5.35 2.88
C ASN A 228 -2.49 5.30 4.41
N ARG A 229 -1.62 4.43 4.95
CA ARG A 229 -1.44 4.19 6.39
C ARG A 229 -2.79 3.92 7.08
N ASN A 230 -3.69 3.24 6.37
CA ASN A 230 -5.06 2.99 6.79
C ASN A 230 -5.39 1.50 6.67
N TYR A 231 -5.41 0.84 7.82
CA TYR A 231 -5.72 -0.58 7.97
C TYR A 231 -7.16 -0.79 8.46
N SER A 232 -8.07 0.16 8.19
CA SER A 232 -9.48 0.01 8.59
C SER A 232 -10.12 -1.17 7.88
N VAL A 233 -10.83 -2.00 8.64
CA VAL A 233 -11.53 -3.16 8.07
C VAL A 233 -12.87 -2.80 7.44
N ASN A 234 -13.48 -1.70 7.90
CA ASN A 234 -14.73 -1.19 7.37
C ASN A 234 -14.54 0.15 6.66
N SER A 235 -15.42 0.46 5.71
CA SER A 235 -15.44 1.74 5.02
C SER A 235 -15.89 2.85 5.96
N LEU A 236 -15.19 3.98 5.90
CA LEU A 236 -15.53 5.19 6.64
C LEU A 236 -16.81 5.85 6.11
N TYR A 237 -17.07 5.73 4.81
CA TYR A 237 -18.22 6.32 4.16
C TYR A 237 -19.05 5.25 3.45
N GLU A 238 -20.36 5.49 3.35
CA GLU A 238 -21.22 4.72 2.46
C GLU A 238 -20.89 5.05 1.00
N ALA A 239 -20.76 4.00 0.20
CA ALA A 239 -20.65 4.13 -1.24
C ALA A 239 -22.02 4.40 -1.87
N ALA A 240 -22.03 4.98 -3.07
CA ALA A 240 -23.26 5.18 -3.82
C ALA A 240 -23.89 3.83 -4.20
N GLU A 241 -23.04 2.86 -4.54
CA GLU A 241 -23.42 1.53 -4.98
C GLU A 241 -22.36 0.51 -4.53
N TYR A 242 -22.74 -0.76 -4.52
CA TYR A 242 -21.88 -1.88 -4.15
C TYR A 242 -22.00 -3.03 -5.15
N THR A 243 -20.89 -3.73 -5.36
CA THR A 243 -20.90 -5.01 -6.08
C THR A 243 -21.61 -6.10 -5.26
N ARG A 244 -21.87 -7.26 -5.88
CA ARG A 244 -22.36 -8.46 -5.17
C ARG A 244 -21.45 -8.94 -4.03
N PHE A 245 -20.18 -8.51 -4.01
CA PHE A 245 -19.21 -8.81 -2.96
C PHE A 245 -19.11 -7.71 -1.90
N ASN A 246 -20.08 -6.78 -1.85
CA ASN A 246 -20.09 -5.61 -0.96
C ASN A 246 -18.90 -4.65 -1.15
N LEU A 247 -18.22 -4.68 -2.29
CA LEU A 247 -17.17 -3.71 -2.62
C LEU A 247 -17.76 -2.43 -3.20
N PRO A 248 -17.27 -1.24 -2.83
CA PRO A 248 -17.84 0.04 -3.23
C PRO A 248 -17.58 0.37 -4.70
N THR A 249 -18.60 0.56 -5.53
CA THR A 249 -18.42 0.90 -6.97
C THR A 249 -18.27 2.40 -7.22
N GLY A 250 -18.42 3.24 -6.19
CA GLY A 250 -18.19 4.66 -6.29
C GLY A 250 -18.64 5.42 -5.05
N TYR A 251 -18.18 6.66 -4.91
CA TYR A 251 -18.49 7.49 -3.74
C TYR A 251 -19.04 8.84 -4.16
N GLN A 252 -20.06 9.33 -3.47
CA GLN A 252 -20.60 10.68 -3.63
C GLN A 252 -20.45 11.46 -2.32
N LEU A 253 -19.20 11.76 -1.96
CA LEU A 253 -18.89 12.45 -0.69
C LEU A 253 -19.10 13.97 -0.82
N PRO A 254 -19.52 14.65 0.25
CA PRO A 254 -19.57 16.11 0.30
C PRO A 254 -18.21 16.73 -0.04
N SER A 255 -18.23 17.91 -0.67
CA SER A 255 -17.02 18.71 -0.92
C SER A 255 -16.25 18.95 0.38
N GLY A 256 -14.92 18.90 0.33
CA GLY A 256 -14.06 19.01 1.51
C GLY A 256 -13.72 17.67 2.19
N THR A 257 -14.33 16.57 1.75
CA THR A 257 -13.99 15.21 2.21
C THR A 257 -12.75 14.64 1.51
N ASN A 258 -11.73 15.47 1.26
CA ASN A 258 -10.53 15.12 0.48
C ASN A 258 -9.59 14.16 1.22
N GLN A 259 -10.01 13.65 2.37
CA GLN A 259 -9.21 12.90 3.33
C GLN A 259 -9.27 11.39 3.11
N TYR A 260 -10.14 10.92 2.21
CA TYR A 260 -10.27 9.51 1.85
C TYR A 260 -9.74 9.32 0.43
N SER A 261 -8.56 8.72 0.32
CA SER A 261 -7.84 8.46 -0.93
C SER A 261 -7.47 6.99 -1.01
N ILE A 262 -7.39 6.42 -2.22
CA ILE A 262 -6.81 5.08 -2.41
C ILE A 262 -5.34 5.15 -2.88
N LEU A 263 -4.99 6.22 -3.59
CA LEU A 263 -3.62 6.51 -3.98
C LEU A 263 -3.22 7.85 -3.35
N PRO A 264 -1.96 8.03 -2.94
CA PRO A 264 -1.51 9.30 -2.38
C PRO A 264 -1.84 10.48 -3.31
N GLY A 265 -2.59 11.47 -2.82
CA GLY A 265 -3.01 12.63 -3.61
C GLY A 265 -4.19 12.41 -4.55
N PHE A 266 -4.80 11.23 -4.56
CA PHE A 266 -6.01 10.93 -5.35
C PHE A 266 -7.21 10.71 -4.41
N PRO A 267 -7.99 11.76 -4.09
CA PRO A 267 -9.17 11.59 -3.27
C PRO A 267 -10.23 10.80 -4.06
N ILE A 268 -11.01 9.98 -3.35
CA ILE A 268 -12.02 9.12 -3.99
C ILE A 268 -13.41 9.75 -4.00
N ASN A 269 -13.55 11.01 -3.58
CA ASN A 269 -14.80 11.73 -3.73
C ASN A 269 -15.22 11.70 -5.21
N ARG A 270 -16.52 11.50 -5.50
CA ARG A 270 -17.07 11.41 -6.86
C ARG A 270 -16.30 10.47 -7.81
N SER A 271 -15.72 9.41 -7.26
CA SER A 271 -15.07 8.37 -8.05
C SER A 271 -16.05 7.28 -8.46
N ALA A 272 -15.80 6.66 -9.61
CA ALA A 272 -16.37 5.35 -9.96
C ALA A 272 -15.24 4.32 -10.03
N ILE A 273 -15.49 3.13 -9.49
CA ILE A 273 -14.50 2.08 -9.29
C ILE A 273 -15.02 0.80 -9.95
N THR A 274 -14.19 0.24 -10.83
CA THR A 274 -14.47 -1.04 -11.48
C THR A 274 -13.59 -2.13 -10.90
N TYR A 275 -14.17 -3.32 -10.77
CA TYR A 275 -13.51 -4.49 -10.22
C TYR A 275 -13.50 -5.65 -11.20
N GLN A 276 -12.45 -6.47 -11.11
CA GLN A 276 -12.43 -7.81 -11.65
C GLN A 276 -12.36 -8.81 -10.50
N CYS A 277 -13.38 -9.65 -10.38
CA CYS A 277 -13.48 -10.69 -9.35
C CYS A 277 -13.40 -12.08 -9.97
N LYS A 278 -12.80 -13.02 -9.24
CA LYS A 278 -12.72 -14.45 -9.60
C LYS A 278 -13.78 -15.29 -8.89
#